data_AF-S3BJ83-F1
#
_entry.id   AF-S3BJ83-F1
#
_cell.length_a   1.000
_cell.length_b   1.000
_cell.length_c   1.000
_cell.angle_alpha   90.00
_cell.angle_beta   90.00
_cell.angle_gamma   90.00
#
_symmetry.space_group_name_H-M   'P 1'
#
loop_
_entity.id
_entity.type
_entity.pdbx_description
1 polymer ?
#
loop_
_entity_poly.entity_id
_entity_poly.type
_entity_poly.pdbx_seq_one_letter_code
_entity_poly.pdbx_strand_id
1 'polypeptide(L)'
;MTERTARSLTLVRHIRWKLHIVGHHDAAHSAFLTSSWRTSSAEDRAHALACLARDARDRPLPRASGAAFKLAAELHRAARAHDDADGPFTVGTDQGADPVVQMRAAVLLAHAALRGECWNDATTEPEPL
;
A
#
# COMPACT_ATOMS: atom_id res chain seq x y z
N MET A 1 4.64 -13.27 -13.99
CA MET A 1 3.66 -12.62 -13.09
C MET A 1 4.10 -12.67 -11.63
N THR A 2 4.59 -13.81 -11.14
CA THR A 2 5.12 -14.03 -9.78
C THR A 2 6.19 -13.03 -9.34
N GLU A 3 7.15 -12.66 -10.19
CA GLU A 3 8.21 -11.71 -9.83
C GLU A 3 7.69 -10.27 -9.61
N ARG A 4 6.63 -9.87 -10.34
CA ARG A 4 5.99 -8.56 -10.21
C ARG A 4 5.30 -8.45 -8.84
N THR A 5 4.52 -9.47 -8.47
CA THR A 5 3.88 -9.56 -7.16
C THR A 5 4.91 -9.54 -6.03
N ALA A 6 6.08 -10.17 -6.21
CA ALA A 6 7.14 -10.15 -5.20
C ALA A 6 7.71 -8.75 -4.93
N ARG A 7 7.85 -7.90 -5.96
CA ARG A 7 8.41 -6.53 -5.81
C ARG A 7 7.43 -5.59 -5.10
N SER A 8 6.16 -5.61 -5.49
CA SER A 8 5.11 -4.83 -4.79
C SER A 8 4.94 -5.27 -3.33
N LEU A 9 4.99 -6.58 -3.06
CA LEU A 9 4.93 -7.10 -1.69
C LEU A 9 6.16 -6.69 -0.86
N THR A 10 7.34 -6.59 -1.50
CA THR A 10 8.55 -6.08 -0.85
C THR A 10 8.38 -4.63 -0.42
N LEU A 11 7.77 -3.77 -1.25
CA LEU A 11 7.46 -2.38 -0.87
C LEU A 11 6.54 -2.31 0.35
N VAL A 12 5.45 -3.08 0.35
CA VAL A 12 4.50 -3.16 1.47
C VAL A 12 5.21 -3.60 2.75
N ARG A 13 6.06 -4.63 2.66
CA ARG A 13 6.85 -5.15 3.79
C ARG A 13 7.81 -4.09 4.33
N HIS A 14 8.52 -3.37 3.47
CA HIS A 14 9.43 -2.29 3.88
C HIS A 14 8.69 -1.19 4.63
N ILE A 15 7.52 -0.76 4.14
CA ILE A 15 6.69 0.25 4.81
C ILE A 15 6.26 -0.23 6.20
N ARG A 16 5.68 -1.43 6.28
CA ARG A 16 5.20 -2.00 7.55
C ARG A 16 6.33 -2.16 8.57
N TRP A 17 7.48 -2.66 8.13
CA TRP A 17 8.66 -2.82 9.00
C TRP A 17 9.17 -1.47 9.51
N LYS A 18 9.29 -0.46 8.64
CA LYS A 18 9.69 0.88 9.06
C LYS A 18 8.68 1.49 10.02
N LEU A 19 7.40 1.42 9.70
CA LEU A 19 6.33 1.92 10.57
C LEU A 19 6.37 1.27 11.96
N HIS A 20 6.63 -0.04 12.03
CA HIS A 20 6.73 -0.76 13.29
C HIS A 20 7.91 -0.29 14.17
N ILE A 21 9.05 0.05 13.57
CA ILE A 21 10.25 0.45 14.30
C ILE A 21 10.23 1.92 14.72
N VAL A 22 9.87 2.82 13.80
CA VAL A 22 10.04 4.27 14.01
C VAL A 22 8.72 5.04 14.12
N GLY A 23 7.59 4.36 13.96
CA GLY A 23 6.28 5.01 13.95
C GLY A 23 6.00 5.81 12.67
N HIS A 24 4.84 6.45 12.63
CA HIS A 24 4.28 7.05 11.41
C HIS A 24 5.10 8.25 10.89
N HIS A 25 5.45 9.18 11.77
CA HIS A 25 6.10 10.43 11.38
C HIS A 25 7.46 10.14 10.72
N ASP A 26 8.30 9.33 11.35
CA ASP A 26 9.62 9.01 10.84
C ASP A 26 9.59 8.12 9.59
N ALA A 27 8.61 7.21 9.49
CA ALA A 27 8.43 6.40 8.29
C ALA A 27 8.09 7.26 7.06
N ALA A 28 7.22 8.28 7.20
CA ALA A 28 6.83 9.18 6.12
C ALA A 28 7.98 10.09 5.60
N HIS A 29 9.06 10.20 6.36
CA HIS A 29 10.27 10.95 6.02
C HIS A 29 11.48 10.03 5.74
N SER A 30 11.27 8.71 5.63
CA SER A 30 12.35 7.75 5.41
C SER A 30 12.98 7.88 4.02
N ALA A 31 14.28 8.16 3.98
CA ALA A 31 15.07 8.17 2.74
C ALA A 31 15.11 6.80 2.05
N PHE A 32 15.14 5.71 2.84
CA PHE A 32 15.09 4.34 2.31
C PHE A 32 13.77 4.08 1.59
N LEU A 33 12.62 4.34 2.24
CA LEU A 33 11.31 4.14 1.60
C LEU A 33 11.15 5.03 0.38
N THR A 34 11.59 6.28 0.47
CA THR A 34 11.59 7.22 -0.66
C THR A 34 12.37 6.66 -1.87
N SER A 35 13.58 6.15 -1.63
CA SER A 35 14.42 5.57 -2.67
C SER A 35 13.78 4.33 -3.28
N SER A 36 13.35 3.37 -2.44
CA SER A 36 12.68 2.14 -2.90
C SER A 36 11.43 2.42 -3.73
N TRP A 37 10.64 3.43 -3.33
CA TRP A 37 9.44 3.80 -4.07
C TRP A 37 9.76 4.43 -5.43
N ARG A 38 10.78 5.29 -5.49
CA ARG A 38 11.23 5.92 -6.74
C ARG A 38 11.80 4.92 -7.75
N THR A 39 12.50 3.89 -7.28
CA THR A 39 13.11 2.88 -8.17
C THR A 39 12.12 1.80 -8.60
N SER A 40 10.99 1.69 -7.92
CA SER A 40 9.92 0.75 -8.28
C SER A 40 9.14 1.23 -9.51
N SER A 41 8.54 0.31 -10.26
CA SER A 41 7.70 0.68 -11.41
C SER A 41 6.38 1.33 -10.95
N ALA A 42 5.69 2.05 -11.83
CA ALA A 42 4.37 2.59 -11.54
C ALA A 42 3.34 1.49 -11.22
N GLU A 43 3.47 0.32 -11.87
CA GLU A 43 2.66 -0.88 -11.60
C GLU A 43 2.87 -1.39 -10.17
N ASP A 44 4.13 -1.55 -9.75
CA ASP A 44 4.45 -2.08 -8.42
C ASP A 44 3.94 -1.15 -7.30
N ARG A 45 4.06 0.17 -7.51
CA ARG A 45 3.53 1.19 -6.59
C ARG A 45 2.01 1.17 -6.53
N ALA A 46 1.35 1.08 -7.69
CA ALA A 46 -0.11 1.03 -7.76
C ALA A 46 -0.65 -0.23 -7.07
N HIS A 47 -0.01 -1.38 -7.29
CA HIS A 47 -0.37 -2.63 -6.62
C HIS A 47 -0.17 -2.53 -5.10
N ALA A 48 0.97 -2.00 -4.64
CA ALA A 48 1.22 -1.80 -3.21
C ALA A 48 0.18 -0.87 -2.56
N LEU A 49 -0.21 0.22 -3.24
CA LEU A 49 -1.26 1.13 -2.79
C LEU A 49 -2.63 0.44 -2.73
N ALA A 50 -2.98 -0.36 -3.73
CA ALA A 50 -4.22 -1.12 -3.76
C ALA A 50 -4.31 -2.07 -2.56
N CYS A 51 -3.27 -2.87 -2.31
CA CYS A 51 -3.19 -3.77 -1.15
C CYS A 51 -3.36 -3.01 0.17
N LEU A 52 -2.61 -1.93 0.35
CA LEU A 52 -2.64 -1.15 1.60
C LEU A 52 -3.99 -0.45 1.81
N ALA A 53 -4.62 0.06 0.74
CA ALA A 53 -5.93 0.69 0.81
C ALA A 53 -7.02 -0.34 1.17
N ARG A 54 -6.94 -1.53 0.57
CA ARG A 54 -7.84 -2.64 0.87
C ARG A 54 -7.71 -3.08 2.33
N ASP A 55 -6.50 -3.23 2.85
CA ASP A 55 -6.30 -3.60 4.26
C ASP A 55 -6.71 -2.49 5.23
N ALA A 56 -6.64 -1.22 4.81
CA ALA A 56 -6.99 -0.08 5.65
C ALA A 56 -8.50 0.20 5.73
N ARG A 57 -9.30 -0.33 4.79
CA ARG A 57 -10.69 0.09 4.50
C ARG A 57 -11.66 0.17 5.70
N ASP A 58 -11.42 -0.67 6.71
CA ASP A 58 -12.29 -0.83 7.89
C ASP A 58 -11.80 -0.04 9.11
N ARG A 59 -10.72 0.74 8.96
CA ARG A 59 -10.09 1.50 10.04
C ARG A 59 -9.95 2.97 9.68
N PRO A 60 -10.14 3.89 10.64
CA PRO A 60 -9.94 5.30 10.38
C PRO A 60 -8.47 5.59 10.04
N LEU A 61 -8.26 6.44 9.04
CA LEU A 61 -6.93 6.95 8.73
C LEU A 61 -6.39 7.85 9.86
N PRO A 62 -5.07 7.83 10.13
CA PRO A 62 -4.46 8.79 11.04
C PRO A 62 -4.66 10.22 10.51
N ARG A 63 -4.82 11.17 11.45
CA ARG A 63 -4.95 12.59 11.10
C ARG A 63 -3.66 13.09 10.48
N ALA A 64 -3.75 13.54 9.23
CA ALA A 64 -2.67 14.21 8.51
C ALA A 64 -3.26 15.27 7.58
N SER A 65 -2.41 16.03 6.90
CA SER A 65 -2.82 17.04 5.91
C SER A 65 -1.91 17.00 4.68
N GLY A 66 -2.34 17.65 3.60
CA GLY A 66 -1.58 17.73 2.35
C GLY A 66 -1.91 16.65 1.32
N ALA A 67 -1.15 16.64 0.22
CA ALA A 67 -1.43 15.81 -0.96
C ALA A 67 -1.43 14.30 -0.64
N ALA A 68 -0.52 13.84 0.21
CA ALA A 68 -0.44 12.43 0.60
C ALA A 68 -1.68 11.97 1.38
N PHE A 69 -2.21 12.81 2.27
CA PHE A 69 -3.44 12.51 2.99
C PHE A 69 -4.66 12.51 2.06
N LYS A 70 -4.75 13.46 1.13
CA LYS A 70 -5.83 13.48 0.12
C LYS A 70 -5.85 12.17 -0.70
N LEU A 71 -4.68 11.76 -1.21
CA LEU A 71 -4.53 10.51 -1.94
C LEU A 71 -4.90 9.30 -1.08
N ALA A 72 -4.38 9.21 0.16
CA ALA A 72 -4.73 8.10 1.06
C ALA A 72 -6.24 8.06 1.36
N ALA A 73 -6.88 9.21 1.58
CA ALA A 73 -8.31 9.30 1.86
C ALA A 73 -9.19 8.97 0.65
N GLU A 74 -8.75 9.30 -0.56
CA GLU A 74 -9.41 8.89 -1.80
C GLU A 74 -9.34 7.38 -1.99
N LEU A 75 -8.13 6.80 -1.91
CA LEU A 75 -7.92 5.36 -2.04
C LEU A 75 -8.65 4.56 -0.96
N HIS A 76 -8.63 5.04 0.28
CA HIS A 76 -9.35 4.42 1.39
C HIS A 76 -10.87 4.42 1.15
N ARG A 77 -11.44 5.54 0.67
CA ARG A 77 -12.87 5.60 0.33
C ARG A 77 -13.22 4.67 -0.83
N ALA A 78 -12.39 4.63 -1.86
CA ALA A 78 -12.58 3.72 -2.99
C ALA A 78 -12.53 2.25 -2.54
N ALA A 79 -11.53 1.86 -1.75
CA ALA A 79 -11.38 0.50 -1.23
C ALA A 79 -12.52 0.07 -0.30
N ARG A 80 -13.11 1.01 0.44
CA ARG A 80 -14.28 0.78 1.30
C ARG A 80 -15.58 0.66 0.51
N ALA A 81 -15.71 1.37 -0.61
CA ALA A 81 -16.86 1.27 -1.49
C ALA A 81 -16.79 0.09 -2.46
N HIS A 82 -15.62 -0.52 -2.61
CA HIS A 82 -15.37 -1.67 -3.49
C HIS A 82 -16.01 -2.94 -2.92
N ASP A 83 -16.86 -3.57 -3.72
CA ASP A 83 -17.44 -4.88 -3.44
C ASP A 83 -16.46 -5.99 -3.85
N ASP A 84 -16.22 -6.96 -2.96
CA ASP A 84 -15.35 -8.10 -3.27
C ASP A 84 -15.93 -8.98 -4.40
N ALA A 85 -17.26 -8.91 -4.63
CA ALA A 85 -17.90 -9.58 -5.76
C ALA A 85 -17.44 -9.06 -7.13
N ASP A 86 -16.94 -7.81 -7.20
CA ASP A 86 -16.45 -7.18 -8.43
C ASP A 86 -14.99 -7.55 -8.76
N GLY A 87 -14.38 -8.44 -7.95
CA GLY A 87 -13.00 -8.89 -8.11
C GLY A 87 -11.99 -8.05 -7.30
N PRO A 88 -10.68 -8.16 -7.60
CA PRO A 88 -9.65 -7.52 -6.80
C PRO A 88 -9.68 -5.99 -6.94
N PHE A 89 -9.55 -5.29 -5.81
CA PHE A 89 -9.39 -3.83 -5.81
C PHE A 89 -8.10 -3.44 -6.53
N THR A 90 -8.19 -2.50 -7.48
CA THR A 90 -7.04 -2.02 -8.27
C THR A 90 -6.92 -0.50 -8.21
N VAL A 91 -5.70 -0.02 -8.38
CA VAL A 91 -5.39 1.42 -8.45
C VAL A 91 -4.72 1.69 -9.80
N GLY A 92 -5.08 2.79 -10.45
CA GLY A 92 -4.50 3.19 -11.73
C GLY A 92 -3.00 3.49 -11.63
N THR A 93 -2.26 3.18 -12.69
CA THR A 93 -0.83 3.45 -12.80
C THR A 93 -0.57 4.91 -13.21
N ASP A 94 -0.87 5.85 -12.32
CA ASP A 94 -0.54 7.25 -12.58
C ASP A 94 0.98 7.47 -12.54
N GLN A 95 1.58 7.61 -13.72
CA GLN A 95 3.01 7.87 -13.88
C GLN A 95 3.40 9.32 -13.58
N GLY A 96 2.44 10.25 -13.54
CA GLY A 96 2.67 11.67 -13.26
C GLY A 96 2.61 12.04 -11.78
N ALA A 97 2.02 11.17 -10.95
CA ALA A 97 1.95 11.38 -9.51
C ALA A 97 3.32 11.28 -8.84
N ASP A 98 3.66 12.26 -8.00
CA ASP A 98 4.92 12.30 -7.25
C ASP A 98 5.11 11.01 -6.42
N PRO A 99 6.16 10.22 -6.70
CA PRO A 99 6.44 8.98 -5.96
C PRO A 99 6.58 9.21 -4.45
N VAL A 100 7.02 10.38 -4.00
CA VAL A 100 7.12 10.71 -2.57
C VAL A 100 5.73 10.87 -1.95
N VAL A 101 4.80 11.50 -2.67
CA VAL A 101 3.40 11.62 -2.24
C VAL A 101 2.74 10.24 -2.17
N GLN A 102 2.95 9.39 -3.18
CA GLN A 102 2.46 8.01 -3.18
C GLN A 102 3.03 7.20 -2.01
N MET A 103 4.34 7.30 -1.74
CA MET A 103 4.98 6.62 -0.61
C MET A 103 4.40 7.07 0.73
N ARG A 104 4.22 8.38 0.94
CA ARG A 104 3.64 8.92 2.17
C ARG A 104 2.18 8.50 2.34
N ALA A 105 1.41 8.45 1.26
CA ALA A 105 0.05 7.93 1.27
C ALA A 105 0.04 6.44 1.67
N ALA A 106 0.96 5.64 1.12
CA ALA A 106 1.12 4.23 1.48
C ALA A 106 1.45 4.05 2.97
N VAL A 107 2.30 4.91 3.56
CA VAL A 107 2.58 4.89 5.01
C VAL A 107 1.33 5.19 5.84
N LEU A 108 0.47 6.13 5.42
CA LEU A 108 -0.80 6.42 6.08
C LEU A 108 -1.77 5.23 6.04
N LEU A 109 -1.91 4.61 4.87
CA LEU A 109 -2.74 3.42 4.69
C LEU A 109 -2.22 2.25 5.53
N ALA A 110 -0.90 1.99 5.50
CA ALA A 110 -0.27 0.96 6.31
C ALA A 110 -0.46 1.17 7.82
N HIS A 111 -0.53 2.42 8.27
CA HIS A 111 -0.79 2.74 9.67
C HIS A 111 -2.22 2.43 10.11
N ALA A 112 -3.21 2.58 9.23
CA ALA A 112 -4.58 2.15 9.51
C ALA A 112 -4.73 0.61 9.43
N ALA A 113 -3.98 -0.03 8.53
CA ALA A 113 -4.01 -1.45 8.20
C ALA A 113 -3.25 -2.38 9.17
N LEU A 114 -3.23 -2.12 10.48
CA LEU A 114 -2.40 -2.86 11.46
C LEU A 114 -2.68 -4.39 11.57
N ARG A 115 -3.62 -4.95 10.80
CA ARG A 115 -3.76 -6.40 10.55
C ARG A 115 -3.64 -6.65 9.05
N GLY A 116 -2.56 -7.34 8.65
CA GLY A 116 -2.22 -7.56 7.25
C GLY A 116 -3.01 -8.70 6.63
N GLU A 117 -4.18 -8.38 6.07
CA GLU A 117 -5.01 -9.35 5.34
C GLU A 117 -4.55 -9.55 3.89
N CYS A 118 -3.88 -8.57 3.25
CA CYS A 118 -3.33 -8.74 1.90
C CYS A 118 -2.27 -9.86 1.76
N TRP A 119 -1.86 -10.46 2.87
CA TRP A 119 -0.86 -11.52 2.95
C TRP A 119 -1.43 -12.93 2.74
N ASN A 120 -2.75 -13.14 2.88
CA ASN A 120 -3.30 -14.49 2.93
C ASN A 120 -3.52 -15.15 1.55
N ASP A 121 -3.47 -14.40 0.45
CA ASP A 121 -3.74 -14.95 -0.89
C ASP A 121 -2.49 -15.51 -1.60
N ALA A 122 -1.31 -15.52 -0.96
CA ALA A 122 -0.07 -16.01 -1.57
C ALA A 122 0.32 -17.45 -1.21
N THR A 123 -0.50 -18.16 -0.43
CA THR A 123 -0.28 -19.57 -0.06
C THR A 123 -1.53 -20.40 -0.29
N THR A 124 -1.95 -20.50 -1.54
CA THR A 124 -2.64 -21.71 -2.00
C THR A 124 -1.60 -22.54 -2.74
N GLU A 125 -0.80 -23.29 -1.98
CA GLU A 125 -0.05 -24.40 -2.58
C GLU A 125 -1.07 -25.39 -3.16
N PRO A 126 -0.92 -25.88 -4.40
CA PRO A 126 -1.72 -27.01 -4.85
C PRO A 126 -1.31 -28.23 -4.03
N GLU A 127 -2.25 -28.79 -3.26
CA GLU A 127 -2.10 -30.12 -2.65
C GLU A 127 -1.68 -31.12 -3.75
N PRO A 128 -0.56 -31.83 -3.60
CA PRO A 128 -0.25 -32.93 -4.50
C PRO A 128 -1.21 -34.10 -4.20
N LEU A 129 -1.89 -34.56 -5.27
CA LEU A 129 -2.68 -35.80 -5.31
C LEU A 129 -1.82 -37.04 -5.02
#